data_AF-A0A352YYH7-F1
#
_entry.id   AF-A0A352YYH7-F1
#
_cell.length_a   1.000
_cell.length_b   1.000
_cell.length_c   1.000
_cell.angle_alpha   90.00
_cell.angle_beta   90.00
_cell.angle_gamma   90.00
#
_symmetry.space_group_name_H-M   'P 1'
#
loop_
_entity.id
_entity.type
_entity.pdbx_description
1 polymer ?
#
loop_
_entity_poly.entity_id
_entity_poly.type
_entity_poly.pdbx_seq_one_letter_code
_entity_poly.pdbx_strand_id
1 'polypeptide(L)'
;MGTSIRIKIYSMIKTTLPSILTVLIPMLFLSCDKTENDNYIAPCGKIINCHACGVDDVGNNLKWLNDLIVTSQNDKTGNYLGRIWYKKYNDQDIIVTDMSLGSGGIAYYCYKCSGENIVIEDLNFYNSLSQSDILWTNICID
;
A
#
# COMPACT_ATOMS: atom_id res chain seq x y z
N MET A 1 -30.96 -69.07 -34.98
CA MET A 1 -32.19 -68.27 -35.13
C MET A 1 -32.10 -67.12 -34.15
N GLY A 2 -32.04 -65.87 -34.64
CA GLY A 2 -31.90 -64.66 -33.80
C GLY A 2 -30.86 -63.66 -34.34
N THR A 3 -31.25 -62.92 -35.38
CA THR A 3 -30.88 -61.54 -35.79
C THR A 3 -29.79 -60.79 -34.99
N SER A 4 -28.79 -60.06 -35.52
CA SER A 4 -28.59 -59.20 -36.72
C SER A 4 -28.18 -57.78 -36.28
N ILE A 5 -26.90 -57.42 -36.53
CA ILE A 5 -26.36 -56.15 -37.06
C ILE A 5 -26.57 -54.84 -36.26
N ARG A 6 -25.45 -54.17 -35.91
CA ARG A 6 -25.18 -52.76 -36.28
C ARG A 6 -23.69 -52.40 -36.19
N ILE A 7 -23.09 -52.25 -37.37
CA ILE A 7 -21.84 -51.54 -37.66
C ILE A 7 -22.12 -50.03 -37.68
N LYS A 8 -21.15 -49.22 -37.22
CA LYS A 8 -20.70 -47.90 -37.74
C LYS A 8 -20.02 -47.15 -36.57
N ILE A 9 -18.93 -46.41 -36.67
CA ILE A 9 -17.99 -46.00 -37.72
C ILE A 9 -16.80 -45.43 -36.92
N TYR A 10 -15.57 -45.77 -37.31
CA TYR A 10 -14.39 -45.03 -36.88
C TYR A 10 -14.43 -43.63 -37.49
N SER A 11 -14.46 -42.59 -36.66
CA SER A 11 -14.29 -41.21 -37.08
C SER A 11 -13.09 -40.64 -36.32
N MET A 12 -11.97 -40.53 -37.03
CA MET A 12 -10.82 -39.73 -36.62
C MET A 12 -11.18 -38.25 -36.64
N ILE A 13 -11.00 -37.53 -35.54
CA ILE A 13 -10.84 -36.07 -35.57
C ILE A 13 -9.66 -35.68 -34.67
N LYS A 14 -8.51 -35.47 -35.34
CA LYS A 14 -7.54 -34.37 -35.20
C LYS A 14 -7.27 -33.75 -33.82
N THR A 15 -6.01 -33.94 -33.37
CA THR A 15 -5.03 -32.93 -32.92
C THR A 15 -5.55 -31.66 -32.22
N THR A 16 -5.16 -31.44 -30.96
CA THR A 16 -4.08 -30.49 -30.54
C THR A 16 -3.91 -30.47 -29.00
N LEU A 17 -2.65 -30.50 -28.54
CA LEU A 17 -2.17 -30.13 -27.20
C LEU A 17 -1.79 -28.62 -27.24
N PRO A 18 -1.41 -27.94 -26.13
CA PRO A 18 -2.03 -27.75 -24.81
C PRO A 18 -2.42 -26.26 -24.59
N SER A 19 -3.52 -25.94 -23.92
CA SER A 19 -3.79 -24.55 -23.50
C SER A 19 -3.25 -24.30 -22.10
N ILE A 20 -2.08 -23.66 -22.09
CA ILE A 20 -1.46 -22.96 -20.97
C ILE A 20 -2.53 -22.17 -20.21
N LEU A 21 -2.85 -22.59 -18.99
CA LEU A 21 -3.65 -21.80 -18.05
C LEU A 21 -2.73 -20.73 -17.45
N THR A 22 -2.46 -19.68 -18.23
CA THR A 22 -1.83 -18.46 -17.72
C THR A 22 -2.86 -17.82 -16.78
N VAL A 23 -2.73 -18.07 -15.48
CA VAL A 23 -3.45 -17.33 -14.45
C VAL A 23 -2.96 -15.89 -14.55
N LEU A 24 -3.72 -15.06 -15.28
CA LEU A 24 -3.65 -13.62 -15.21
C LEU A 24 -4.05 -13.24 -13.78
N ILE A 25 -3.06 -13.13 -12.89
CA ILE A 25 -3.22 -12.42 -11.63
C ILE A 25 -3.60 -10.99 -12.05
N PRO A 26 -4.81 -10.51 -11.73
CA PRO A 26 -5.13 -9.13 -12.01
C PRO A 26 -4.17 -8.29 -11.18
N MET A 27 -3.35 -7.47 -11.84
CA MET A 27 -2.62 -6.40 -11.17
C MET A 27 -3.67 -5.58 -10.42
N LEU A 28 -3.78 -5.80 -9.10
CA LEU A 28 -4.47 -4.90 -8.21
C LEU A 28 -3.64 -3.62 -8.25
N PHE A 29 -4.05 -2.68 -9.10
CA PHE A 29 -3.51 -1.34 -9.12
C PHE A 29 -3.91 -0.70 -7.79
N LEU A 30 -2.96 -0.71 -6.86
CA LEU A 30 -3.06 -0.11 -5.55
C LEU A 30 -3.00 1.41 -5.74
N SER A 31 -4.17 2.03 -5.89
CA SER A 31 -4.29 3.48 -5.83
C SER A 31 -4.48 3.90 -4.38
N CYS A 32 -3.84 4.98 -3.97
CA CYS A 32 -4.44 5.79 -2.92
C CYS A 32 -5.55 6.63 -3.54
N ASP A 33 -6.53 6.98 -2.73
CA ASP A 33 -7.57 7.95 -3.10
C ASP A 33 -7.00 9.36 -3.00
N LYS A 34 -6.09 9.68 -3.93
CA LYS A 34 -5.49 11.01 -4.10
C LYS A 34 -6.21 11.66 -5.27
N THR A 35 -6.73 12.86 -5.09
CA THR A 35 -7.27 13.62 -6.22
C THR A 35 -6.10 13.99 -7.14
N GLU A 36 -6.09 13.52 -8.39
CA GLU A 36 -5.12 13.93 -9.42
C GLU A 36 -5.23 15.44 -9.64
N ASN A 37 -4.42 16.21 -8.94
CA ASN A 37 -4.31 17.63 -9.10
C ASN A 37 -2.87 18.02 -8.80
N ASP A 38 -2.28 18.83 -9.66
CA ASP A 38 -0.87 19.26 -9.57
C ASP A 38 -0.56 20.03 -8.26
N ASN A 39 -1.61 20.39 -7.50
CA ASN A 39 -1.54 21.07 -6.21
C ASN A 39 -2.20 20.27 -5.07
N TYR A 40 -2.11 18.94 -5.08
CA TYR A 40 -2.65 18.13 -3.99
C TYR A 40 -2.02 18.52 -2.65
N ILE A 41 -2.88 18.87 -1.69
CA ILE A 41 -2.52 19.13 -0.28
C ILE A 41 -3.26 18.09 0.56
N ALA A 42 -2.51 17.36 1.39
CA ALA A 42 -3.11 16.37 2.27
C ALA A 42 -4.04 17.06 3.30
N PRO A 43 -5.30 16.62 3.43
CA PRO A 43 -6.22 17.22 4.38
C PRO A 43 -5.73 16.98 5.82
N CYS A 44 -5.62 18.06 6.60
CA CYS A 44 -5.26 17.95 8.01
C CYS A 44 -6.30 17.12 8.78
N GLY A 45 -5.82 16.25 9.67
CA GLY A 45 -6.70 15.52 10.57
C GLY A 45 -7.54 14.44 9.90
N LYS A 46 -7.26 14.07 8.64
CA LYS A 46 -7.95 13.00 7.92
C LYS A 46 -6.98 11.94 7.43
N ILE A 47 -7.33 10.67 7.65
CA ILE A 47 -6.60 9.53 7.10
C ILE A 47 -6.94 9.44 5.61
N ILE A 48 -5.93 9.38 4.76
CA ILE A 48 -6.07 9.19 3.32
C ILE A 48 -6.09 7.68 3.05
N ASN A 49 -7.16 7.22 2.38
CA ASN A 49 -7.30 5.82 2.04
C ASN A 49 -6.24 5.42 1.02
N CYS A 50 -5.38 4.48 1.40
CA CYS A 50 -4.27 3.98 0.61
C CYS A 50 -4.21 2.47 0.76
N HIS A 51 -4.12 1.75 -0.37
CA HIS A 51 -3.69 0.36 -0.31
C HIS A 51 -2.16 0.30 -0.26
N ALA A 52 -1.65 -0.25 0.83
CA ALA A 52 -0.24 -0.54 1.05
C ALA A 52 -0.12 -1.68 2.06
N CYS A 53 1.05 -2.28 2.17
CA CYS A 53 1.29 -3.35 3.14
C CYS A 53 0.36 -4.56 3.00
N GLY A 54 -0.16 -4.78 1.77
CA GLY A 54 -1.13 -5.84 1.49
C GLY A 54 -2.51 -5.63 2.13
N VAL A 55 -2.82 -4.41 2.58
CA VAL A 55 -4.10 -4.05 3.18
C VAL A 55 -4.69 -2.81 2.49
N ASP A 56 -6.00 -2.82 2.29
CA ASP A 56 -6.76 -1.61 1.93
C ASP A 56 -6.82 -0.66 3.12
N ASP A 57 -6.91 0.66 2.88
CA ASP A 57 -7.04 1.68 3.91
C ASP A 57 -6.02 1.48 5.06
N VAL A 58 -4.74 1.44 4.69
CA VAL A 58 -3.64 1.04 5.58
C VAL A 58 -3.58 1.86 6.87
N GLY A 59 -3.97 3.14 6.85
CA GLY A 59 -4.01 3.99 8.05
C GLY A 59 -5.07 3.58 9.08
N ASN A 60 -6.15 2.91 8.64
CA ASN A 60 -7.19 2.37 9.51
C ASN A 60 -6.97 0.88 9.84
N ASN A 61 -6.45 0.11 8.89
CA ASN A 61 -6.40 -1.35 8.99
C ASN A 61 -5.05 -1.92 9.45
N LEU A 62 -3.96 -1.15 9.36
CA LEU A 62 -2.67 -1.55 9.93
C LEU A 62 -2.59 -1.10 11.40
N LYS A 63 -2.87 -2.03 12.33
CA LYS A 63 -3.08 -1.71 13.76
C LYS A 63 -2.02 -0.77 14.36
N TRP A 64 -0.73 -1.08 14.22
CA TRP A 64 0.33 -0.27 14.84
C TRP A 64 0.41 1.14 14.25
N LEU A 65 0.09 1.29 12.97
CA LEU A 65 0.05 2.57 12.29
C LEU A 65 -1.16 3.39 12.75
N ASN A 66 -2.31 2.73 12.88
CA ASN A 66 -3.50 3.36 13.44
C ASN A 66 -3.27 3.82 14.89
N ASP A 67 -2.62 3.00 15.72
CA ASP A 67 -2.25 3.37 17.10
C ASP A 67 -1.36 4.64 17.12
N LEU A 68 -0.41 4.76 16.18
CA LEU A 68 0.42 5.96 16.01
C LEU A 68 -0.40 7.19 15.60
N ILE A 69 -1.31 7.03 14.63
CA ILE A 69 -2.21 8.11 14.17
C ILE A 69 -3.10 8.59 15.32
N VAL A 70 -3.77 7.69 16.03
CA VAL A 70 -4.61 8.01 17.19
C VAL A 70 -3.80 8.68 18.31
N THR A 71 -2.56 8.23 18.53
CA THR A 71 -1.66 8.89 19.48
C THR A 71 -1.37 10.33 19.04
N SER A 72 -1.07 10.55 17.76
CA SER A 72 -0.81 11.88 17.21
C SER A 72 -2.01 12.83 17.26
N GLN A 73 -3.24 12.31 17.17
CA GLN A 73 -4.47 13.10 17.29
C GLN A 73 -4.69 13.63 18.71
N ASN A 74 -4.25 12.88 19.71
CA ASN A 74 -4.47 13.20 21.12
C ASN A 74 -3.24 13.84 21.78
N ASP A 75 -2.13 13.97 21.05
CA ASP A 75 -0.89 14.52 21.59
C ASP A 75 -1.01 16.02 21.86
N LYS A 76 -0.58 16.41 23.06
CA LYS A 76 -0.50 17.81 23.51
C LYS A 76 0.92 18.22 23.82
N THR A 77 1.87 17.30 23.71
CA THR A 77 3.29 17.54 24.03
C THR A 77 4.06 18.06 22.83
N GLY A 78 3.56 17.83 21.61
CA GLY A 78 4.24 18.12 20.36
C GLY A 78 5.16 16.99 19.88
N ASN A 79 5.27 15.89 20.65
CA ASN A 79 6.10 14.75 20.28
C ASN A 79 5.58 13.97 19.06
N TYR A 80 4.27 14.07 18.81
CA TYR A 80 3.61 13.41 17.69
C TYR A 80 3.02 14.44 16.71
N LEU A 81 3.50 15.68 16.75
CA LEU A 81 3.22 16.66 15.71
C LEU A 81 4.05 16.32 14.47
N GLY A 82 3.40 16.09 13.34
CA GLY A 82 4.08 15.68 12.12
C GLY A 82 3.16 15.13 11.04
N ARG A 83 3.81 14.40 10.14
CA ARG A 83 3.25 13.77 8.95
C ARG A 83 3.62 12.30 8.97
N ILE A 84 2.82 11.53 8.27
CA ILE A 84 3.05 10.13 7.97
C ILE A 84 2.90 9.96 6.47
N TRP A 85 3.91 9.40 5.84
CA TRP A 85 3.92 9.08 4.43
C TRP A 85 3.89 7.57 4.22
N TYR A 86 3.31 7.17 3.09
CA TYR A 86 3.53 5.87 2.49
C TYR A 86 4.36 6.07 1.21
N LYS A 87 5.49 5.36 1.11
CA LYS A 87 6.37 5.41 -0.06
C LYS A 87 6.93 4.03 -0.38
N LYS A 88 7.05 3.72 -1.67
CA LYS A 88 7.81 2.54 -2.10
C LYS A 88 9.31 2.81 -2.11
N TYR A 89 10.08 1.90 -1.54
CA TYR A 89 11.55 1.89 -1.60
C TYR A 89 12.02 0.48 -1.93
N ASN A 90 12.76 0.29 -3.03
CA ASN A 90 13.17 -1.04 -3.53
C ASN A 90 12.02 -2.05 -3.58
N ASP A 91 10.88 -1.64 -4.16
CA ASP A 91 9.63 -2.41 -4.26
C ASP A 91 8.99 -2.83 -2.92
N GLN A 92 9.45 -2.29 -1.79
CA GLN A 92 8.86 -2.49 -0.48
C GLN A 92 8.04 -1.27 -0.05
N ASP A 93 6.89 -1.53 0.56
CA ASP A 93 6.06 -0.48 1.15
C ASP A 93 6.69 -0.02 2.47
N ILE A 94 7.08 1.26 2.51
CA ILE A 94 7.68 1.90 3.68
C ILE A 94 6.73 2.96 4.21
N ILE A 95 6.52 2.94 5.51
CA ILE A 95 5.85 4.01 6.25
C ILE A 95 6.92 4.92 6.84
N VAL A 96 6.82 6.22 6.59
CA VAL A 96 7.78 7.21 7.09
C VAL A 96 7.04 8.22 7.97
N THR A 97 7.66 8.68 9.05
CA THR A 97 7.17 9.82 9.82
C THR A 97 8.29 10.75 10.22
N ASP A 98 8.00 12.05 10.32
CA ASP A 98 8.90 13.10 10.81
C ASP A 98 8.57 13.55 12.24
N MET A 99 7.65 12.84 12.90
CA MET A 99 7.33 13.06 14.32
C MET A 99 8.56 12.78 15.19
N SER A 100 8.73 13.54 16.27
CA SER A 100 9.91 13.36 17.16
C SER A 100 9.84 12.10 18.01
N LEU A 101 8.64 11.55 18.23
CA LEU A 101 8.38 10.32 18.98
C LEU A 101 9.01 10.33 20.39
N GLY A 102 9.11 11.51 21.01
CA GLY A 102 9.70 11.69 22.34
C GLY A 102 11.22 11.81 22.38
N SER A 103 11.90 11.79 21.23
CA SER A 103 13.37 11.94 21.15
C SER A 103 13.83 13.39 21.34
N GLY A 104 12.94 14.37 21.19
CA GLY A 104 13.25 15.81 21.25
C GLY A 104 13.94 16.38 20.01
N GLY A 105 14.17 15.58 18.97
CA GLY A 105 14.68 16.02 17.67
C GLY A 105 13.71 15.74 16.52
N ILE A 106 13.90 16.43 15.39
CA ILE A 106 13.21 16.09 14.14
C ILE A 106 14.08 15.06 13.42
N ALA A 107 13.58 13.83 13.32
CA ALA A 107 14.21 12.76 12.56
C ALA A 107 13.12 12.03 11.74
N TYR A 108 13.49 11.61 10.53
CA TYR A 108 12.65 10.69 9.78
C TYR A 108 12.80 9.28 10.37
N TYR A 109 11.68 8.69 10.76
CA TYR A 109 11.61 7.28 11.17
C TYR A 109 10.95 6.48 10.05
N CYS A 110 11.62 5.43 9.60
CA CYS A 110 11.12 4.52 8.58
C CYS A 110 10.69 3.20 9.22
N TYR A 111 9.56 2.67 8.80
CA TYR A 111 9.00 1.42 9.29
C TYR A 111 8.61 0.51 8.13
N LYS A 112 8.93 -0.78 8.26
CA LYS A 112 8.32 -1.81 7.43
C LYS A 112 6.85 -1.97 7.82
N CYS A 113 6.08 -2.62 6.96
CA CYS A 113 4.68 -3.00 7.25
C CYS A 113 4.49 -3.80 8.55
N SER A 114 5.51 -4.53 9.00
CA SER A 114 5.50 -5.24 10.29
C SER A 114 5.56 -4.33 11.52
N GLY A 115 5.86 -3.03 11.35
CA GLY A 115 6.15 -2.09 12.42
C GLY A 115 7.63 -2.10 12.86
N GLU A 116 8.47 -2.90 12.22
CA GLU A 116 9.92 -2.87 12.43
C GLU A 116 10.51 -1.55 11.95
N ASN A 117 11.17 -0.81 12.85
CA ASN A 117 11.93 0.38 12.48
C ASN A 117 13.19 0.00 11.70
N ILE A 118 13.44 0.72 10.61
CA ILE A 118 14.62 0.55 9.78
C ILE A 118 15.30 1.89 9.50
N VAL A 119 16.57 1.83 9.15
CA VAL A 119 17.34 2.97 8.66
C VAL A 119 17.49 2.84 7.14
N ILE A 120 17.09 3.89 6.42
CA ILE A 120 17.35 4.04 4.99
C ILE A 120 18.40 5.13 4.83
N GLU A 121 19.60 4.77 4.36
CA GLU A 121 20.72 5.69 4.15
C GLU A 121 20.70 6.29 2.74
N ASP A 122 19.54 6.81 2.32
CA ASP A 122 19.34 7.35 0.97
C ASP A 122 18.67 8.72 1.03
N LEU A 123 19.44 9.78 0.75
CA LEU A 123 18.94 11.15 0.75
C LEU A 123 17.88 11.38 -0.35
N ASN A 124 17.99 10.70 -1.49
CA ASN A 124 17.03 10.85 -2.59
C ASN A 124 15.66 10.30 -2.19
N PHE A 125 15.63 9.23 -1.41
CA PHE A 125 14.38 8.70 -0.85
C PHE A 125 13.66 9.76 -0.01
N TYR A 126 14.34 10.39 0.95
CA TYR A 126 13.73 11.43 1.78
C TYR A 126 13.33 12.68 0.97
N ASN A 127 14.15 13.10 0.00
CA ASN A 127 13.82 14.22 -0.88
C ASN A 127 12.65 13.92 -1.83
N SER A 128 12.33 12.65 -2.05
CA SER A 128 11.19 12.23 -2.89
C SER A 128 9.85 12.20 -2.14
N LEU A 129 9.84 12.38 -0.82
CA LEU A 129 8.62 12.44 -0.02
C LEU A 129 7.84 13.70 -0.38
N SER A 130 6.62 13.50 -0.90
CA SER A 130 5.77 14.58 -1.38
C SER A 130 4.46 14.67 -0.60
N GLN A 131 3.71 15.76 -0.80
CA GLN A 131 2.34 15.90 -0.29
C GLN A 131 1.44 14.76 -0.78
N SER A 132 1.64 14.33 -2.03
CA SER A 132 0.90 13.21 -2.56
C SER A 132 1.17 11.93 -1.77
N ASP A 133 2.37 11.71 -1.25
CA ASP A 133 2.72 10.47 -0.51
C ASP A 133 2.17 10.46 0.93
N ILE A 134 1.60 11.56 1.41
CA ILE A 134 1.06 11.64 2.77
C ILE A 134 -0.15 10.73 2.91
N LEU A 135 -0.17 10.00 4.01
CA LEU A 135 -1.29 9.20 4.51
C LEU A 135 -2.03 9.91 5.65
N TRP A 136 -1.30 10.67 6.46
CA TRP A 136 -1.83 11.40 7.60
C TRP A 136 -0.97 12.63 7.93
N THR A 137 -1.61 13.72 8.36
CA THR A 137 -0.92 14.87 8.93
C THR A 137 -1.79 15.53 10.00
N ASN A 138 -1.18 15.92 11.11
CA ASN A 138 -1.77 16.83 12.10
C ASN A 138 -1.11 18.23 12.09
N ILE A 139 -0.27 18.50 11.08
CA ILE A 139 0.18 19.85 10.75
C ILE A 139 -0.88 20.48 9.84
N CYS A 140 -1.71 21.35 10.42
CA CYS A 140 -2.70 22.10 9.68
C CYS A 140 -2.08 23.42 9.18
N ILE A 141 -2.18 23.67 7.87
CA ILE A 141 -1.80 24.94 7.25
C ILE A 141 -3.10 25.68 6.95
N ASP A 142 -3.23 26.90 7.46
CA ASP A 142 -4.36 27.80 7.22
C ASP A 142 -4.28 28.50 5.85
#